data_AF-A0A935YD90-F1
#
_entry.id   AF-A0A935YD90-F1
#
_cell.length_a   1.000
_cell.length_b   1.000
_cell.length_c   1.000
_cell.angle_alpha   90.00
_cell.angle_beta   90.00
_cell.angle_gamma   90.00
#
_symmetry.space_group_name_H-M   'P 1'
#
loop_
_entity.id
_entity.type
_entity.pdbx_description
1 polymer ?
#
loop_
_entity_poly.entity_id
_entity_poly.type
_entity_poly.pdbx_seq_one_letter_code
_entity_poly.pdbx_strand_id
1 'polypeptide(L)' 'MSKSTPDAFDWHSARITPATPITGSYRNTQNVRRFFLAQCGAAFKFDRPFMAWLKDGKPKTMADAVAEWKRRAAAKV' A
#
# COMPACT_ATOMS: atom_id res chain seq x y z
N MET A 1 -1.99 -26.25 20.88
CA MET A 1 -2.81 -25.98 19.67
C MET A 1 -2.37 -24.64 19.10
N SER A 2 -1.42 -24.65 18.15
CA SER A 2 -0.96 -23.41 17.49
C SER A 2 -2.05 -22.96 16.52
N LYS A 3 -2.60 -21.76 16.74
CA LYS A 3 -3.61 -21.18 15.85
C LYS A 3 -2.93 -20.79 14.54
N SER A 4 -3.13 -21.57 13.48
CA SER A 4 -2.86 -21.15 12.11
C SER A 4 -3.72 -19.92 11.82
N THR A 5 -3.08 -18.78 11.66
CA THR A 5 -3.74 -17.52 11.29
C THR A 5 -4.15 -17.64 9.83
N PRO A 6 -5.39 -17.27 9.43
CA PRO A 6 -5.83 -17.35 8.05
C PRO A 6 -4.87 -16.58 7.15
N ASP A 7 -4.52 -17.20 6.02
CA ASP A 7 -3.39 -16.85 5.16
C ASP A 7 -3.35 -15.34 4.86
N ALA A 8 -2.36 -14.67 5.44
CA ALA A 8 -2.06 -13.29 5.12
C ALA A 8 -1.89 -13.14 3.60
N PHE A 9 -2.40 -12.05 3.03
CA PHE A 9 -2.20 -11.74 1.62
C PHE A 9 -0.70 -11.76 1.29
N ASP A 10 -0.29 -12.50 0.26
CA ASP A 10 1.11 -12.55 -0.15
C ASP A 10 1.53 -11.26 -0.87
N TRP A 11 1.97 -10.28 -0.08
CA TRP A 11 2.47 -9.01 -0.61
C TRP A 11 3.73 -9.15 -1.46
N HIS A 12 4.43 -10.29 -1.49
CA HIS A 12 5.64 -10.46 -2.29
C HIS A 12 5.33 -10.86 -3.73
N SER A 13 4.32 -11.70 -3.95
CA SER A 13 4.09 -12.31 -5.27
C SER A 13 2.64 -12.22 -5.75
N ALA A 14 1.66 -12.08 -4.85
CA ALA A 14 0.27 -12.00 -5.27
C ALA A 14 0.00 -10.77 -6.13
N ARG A 15 -0.97 -10.90 -7.05
CA ARG A 15 -1.37 -9.79 -7.92
C ARG A 15 -2.02 -8.69 -7.08
N ILE A 16 -1.39 -7.52 -7.09
CA ILE A 16 -1.93 -6.31 -6.47
C ILE A 16 -2.78 -5.57 -7.50
N THR A 17 -4.03 -5.30 -7.15
CA THR A 17 -4.96 -4.51 -7.97
C THR A 17 -5.40 -3.28 -7.19
N PRO A 18 -6.00 -2.25 -7.83
CA PRO A 18 -6.58 -1.12 -7.12
C PRO A 18 -7.59 -1.53 -6.04
N ALA A 19 -8.32 -2.64 -6.24
CA ALA A 19 -9.30 -3.16 -5.31
C ALA A 19 -8.69 -3.99 -4.16
N THR A 20 -7.39 -4.29 -4.18
CA THR A 20 -6.74 -5.07 -3.11
C THR A 20 -6.87 -4.32 -1.77
N PRO A 21 -7.49 -4.93 -0.73
CA PRO A 21 -7.58 -4.33 0.58
C PRO A 21 -6.22 -4.25 1.27
N ILE A 22 -5.93 -3.13 1.91
CA ILE A 22 -4.77 -2.98 2.79
C ILE A 22 -5.14 -3.60 4.14
N THR A 23 -4.56 -4.76 4.42
CA THR A 23 -4.79 -5.49 5.67
C THR A 23 -3.65 -5.26 6.66
N GLY A 24 -3.80 -5.72 7.91
CA GLY A 24 -2.72 -5.66 8.92
C GLY A 24 -1.44 -6.42 8.52
N SER A 25 -1.52 -7.29 7.50
CA SER A 25 -0.36 -7.98 6.92
C SER A 25 0.44 -7.15 5.92
N TYR A 26 0.03 -5.91 5.62
CA TYR A 26 0.69 -5.04 4.63
C TYR A 26 2.21 -4.93 4.84
N ARG A 27 2.96 -4.99 3.73
CA ARG A 27 4.42 -4.88 3.69
C ARG A 27 4.82 -4.02 2.48
N ASN A 28 5.83 -3.17 2.64
CA ASN A 28 6.42 -2.42 1.53
C ASN A 28 7.39 -3.28 0.71
N THR A 29 6.89 -4.36 0.13
CA THR A 29 7.68 -5.25 -0.71
C THR A 29 8.03 -4.59 -2.05
N GLN A 30 8.92 -5.23 -2.80
CA GLN A 30 9.22 -4.81 -4.18
C GLN A 30 8.00 -4.87 -5.10
N ASN A 31 7.09 -5.82 -4.90
CA ASN A 31 5.84 -5.94 -5.65
C ASN A 31 4.90 -4.75 -5.39
N VAL A 32 4.73 -4.36 -4.12
CA VAL A 32 3.97 -3.15 -3.74
C VAL A 32 4.62 -1.90 -4.34
N ARG A 33 5.95 -1.79 -4.31
CA ARG A 33 6.67 -0.67 -4.95
C ARG A 33 6.42 -0.62 -6.46
N ARG A 34 6.44 -1.77 -7.15
CA ARG A 34 6.15 -1.85 -8.60
C ARG A 34 4.73 -1.37 -8.90
N PHE A 35 3.74 -1.80 -8.10
CA PHE A 35 2.37 -1.31 -8.23
C PHE A 35 2.29 0.22 -8.11
N PHE A 36 2.89 0.81 -7.08
CA PHE A 36 2.85 2.27 -6.93
C PHE A 36 3.60 3.01 -8.03
N LEU A 37 4.76 2.52 -8.46
CA LEU A 37 5.49 3.14 -9.59
C LEU A 37 4.66 3.15 -10.87
N ALA A 38 3.89 2.09 -11.14
CA ALA A 38 2.98 2.03 -12.28
C ALA A 38 1.82 3.03 -12.17
N GLN A 39 1.28 3.25 -10.97
CA GLN A 39 0.10 4.11 -10.76
C GLN A 39 0.43 5.59 -10.51
N CYS A 40 1.59 5.86 -9.93
CA CYS A 40 2.04 7.16 -9.43
C CYS A 40 3.25 7.73 -10.18
N GLY A 41 3.90 6.93 -11.02
CA GLY A 41 5.08 7.32 -11.78
C GLY A 41 6.40 7.21 -10.99
N ALA A 42 7.50 7.51 -11.67
CA ALA A 42 8.86 7.35 -11.16
C ALA A 42 9.19 8.21 -9.91
N ALA A 43 8.44 9.29 -9.69
CA ALA A 43 8.58 10.15 -8.51
C ALA A 43 8.04 9.52 -7.21
N PHE A 44 7.38 8.35 -7.30
CA PHE A 44 6.83 7.67 -6.14
C PHE A 44 7.89 7.33 -5.09
N LYS A 45 7.56 7.66 -3.84
CA LYS A 45 8.38 7.38 -2.66
C LYS A 45 7.50 7.09 -1.45
N PHE A 46 7.87 6.06 -0.70
CA PHE A 46 7.30 5.80 0.62
C PHE A 46 7.90 6.80 1.61
N ASP A 47 7.19 7.88 1.88
CA ASP A 47 7.58 8.83 2.92
C ASP A 47 6.90 8.54 4.26
N ARG A 48 7.43 9.14 5.33
CA ARG A 48 6.93 8.90 6.70
C ARG A 48 5.45 9.27 6.86
N PRO A 49 4.97 10.45 6.38
CA PRO A 49 3.56 10.80 6.50
C PRO A 49 2.61 9.83 5.78
N PHE A 50 2.96 9.39 4.57
CA PHE A 50 2.18 8.42 3.81
C PHE A 50 2.14 7.06 4.50
N MET A 51 3.29 6.60 5.03
CA MET A 51 3.37 5.34 5.78
C MET A 51 2.58 5.38 7.08
N ALA A 52 2.55 6.51 7.78
CA ALA A 52 1.73 6.68 8.98
C ALA A 52 0.24 6.56 8.64
N TRP A 53 -0.20 7.17 7.55
CA TRP A 53 -1.59 7.08 7.08
C TRP A 53 -1.97 5.68 6.61
N LEU A 54 -1.09 4.99 5.88
CA LEU A 54 -1.31 3.59 5.47
C LEU A 54 -1.56 2.68 6.69
N LYS A 55 -0.86 2.94 7.80
CA LYS A 55 -0.88 2.11 9.02
C LYS A 55 -1.84 2.60 10.11
N ASP A 56 -2.70 3.59 9.84
CA ASP A 56 -3.60 4.16 10.87
C ASP A 56 -4.77 3.24 11.30
N GLY A 57 -4.82 2.02 10.77
CA GLY A 57 -5.84 1.01 11.10
C GLY A 57 -7.18 1.17 10.39
N LYS A 58 -7.41 2.26 9.65
CA LYS A 58 -8.66 2.46 8.91
C LYS A 58 -8.71 1.57 7.65
N PRO A 59 -9.88 1.01 7.29
CA PRO A 59 -10.06 0.28 6.05
C PRO A 59 -9.69 1.14 4.84
N LYS A 60 -8.85 0.58 3.96
CA LYS A 60 -8.36 1.23 2.74
C LYS A 60 -8.08 0.18 1.67
N THR A 61 -8.10 0.63 0.43
CA THR A 61 -7.67 -0.12 -0.73
C THR A 61 -6.36 0.45 -1.29
N MET A 62 -5.72 -0.31 -2.19
CA MET A 62 -4.57 0.21 -2.92
C MET A 62 -4.92 1.41 -3.81
N ALA A 63 -6.17 1.54 -4.27
CA ALA A 63 -6.66 2.74 -4.96
C ALA A 63 -6.65 3.97 -4.05
N ASP A 64 -7.13 3.84 -2.81
CA ASP A 64 -7.10 4.93 -1.83
C ASP A 64 -5.67 5.37 -1.54
N ALA A 65 -4.74 4.42 -1.45
CA ALA A 65 -3.34 4.72 -1.23
C ALA A 65 -2.69 5.47 -2.41
N VAL A 66 -3.07 5.14 -3.66
CA VAL A 66 -2.64 5.89 -4.84
C VAL A 66 -3.20 7.31 -4.81
N ALA A 67 -4.49 7.48 -4.53
CA ALA A 67 -5.13 8.78 -4.45
C ALA A 67 -4.50 9.66 -3.37
N GLU A 68 -4.26 9.08 -2.18
CA GLU A 68 -3.66 9.78 -1.06
C GLU A 68 -2.21 10.19 -1.36
N TRP A 69 -1.42 9.30 -1.97
CA TRP A 69 -0.06 9.67 -2.37
C TRP A 69 -0.07 10.85 -3.36
N LYS A 70 -0.94 10.81 -4.38
CA LYS A 70 -1.07 11.90 -5.36
C LYS A 70 -1.49 13.22 -4.70
N ARG A 71 -2.46 13.18 -3.78
CA ARG A 71 -2.91 14.35 -3.01
C ARG A 71 -1.75 14.96 -2.21
N ARG A 72 -0.95 14.13 -1.53
CA ARG A 72 0.23 14.59 -0.77
C ARG A 72 1.37 15.07 -1.66
N ALA A 73 1.54 14.49 -2.85
CA ALA A 73 2.56 14.90 -3.81
C ALA A 73 2.23 16.29 -4.38
N ALA A 74 0.96 16.56 -4.69
CA ALA A 74 0.49 17.86 -5.16
C ALA A 74 0.63 18.96 -4.09
N ALA A 75 0.43 18.63 -2.81
CA ALA A 75 0.56 19.58 -1.70
C ALA A 75 2.01 19.94 -1.30
N LYS A 76 3.01 19.34 -1.96
CA LYS A 76 4.44 19.63 -1.76
C LYS A 76 5.04 20.51 -2.87
N VAL A 77 4.20 20.90 -3.83
CA VAL A 77 4.54 21.83 -4.91
C VAL A 77 4.39 23.26 -4.41
#